data_AF-A0A529Q9H6-F1
#
_entry.id   AF-A0A529Q9H6-F1
#
_cell.length_a   1.000
_cell.length_b   1.000
_cell.length_c   1.000
_cell.angle_alpha   90.00
_cell.angle_beta   90.00
_cell.angle_gamma   90.00
#
_symmetry.space_group_name_H-M   'P 1'
#
loop_
_entity.id
_entity.type
_entity.pdbx_description
1 polymer ?
#
loop_
_entity_poly.entity_id
_entity_poly.type
_entity_poly.pdbx_seq_one_letter_code
_entity_poly.pdbx_strand_id
1 'polypeptide(L)' 'PWPYAQEGRKLQVEYFGETYPVEVAGVGYKPLYDPENLKPRS' A
#
# COMPACT_ATOMS: atom_id res chain seq x y z
N PRO A 1 16.69 -0.64 -5.01
CA PRO A 1 15.48 -1.03 -4.23
C PRO A 1 14.34 0.00 -4.30
N TRP A 2 14.63 1.31 -4.39
CA TRP A 2 13.65 2.39 -4.59
C TRP A 2 12.76 2.38 -5.86
N PRO A 3 13.15 1.81 -7.02
CA PRO A 3 12.34 1.96 -8.24
C PRO A 3 11.02 1.17 -8.23
N TYR A 4 10.82 0.27 -7.26
CA TYR A 4 9.59 -0.52 -7.11
C TYR A 4 8.57 0.09 -6.15
N ALA A 5 9.01 1.02 -5.31
CA ALA A 5 8.18 1.70 -4.33
C ALA A 5 7.58 2.96 -4.97
N GLN A 6 6.67 2.75 -5.93
CA GLN A 6 5.90 3.81 -6.57
C GLN A 6 4.43 3.62 -6.24
N GLU A 7 3.78 4.67 -5.76
CA GLU A 7 2.34 4.67 -5.47
C GLU A 7 1.55 4.42 -6.76
N GLY A 8 0.48 3.63 -6.66
CA GLY A 8 -0.33 3.22 -7.82
C GLY A 8 0.29 2.12 -8.69
N ARG A 9 1.49 1.63 -8.34
CA ARG A 9 2.10 0.50 -9.06
C ARG A 9 1.38 -0.80 -8.72
N LYS A 10 1.04 -1.56 -9.75
CA LYS A 10 0.47 -2.90 -9.61
C LYS A 10 1.57 -3.95 -9.45
N LEU A 11 1.44 -4.78 -8.44
CA LEU A 11 2.31 -5.90 -8.14
C LEU A 11 1.48 -7.18 -8.12
N GLN A 12 2.12 -8.29 -8.42
CA GLN A 12 1.53 -9.61 -8.38
C GLN A 12 2.05 -10.29 -7.11
N VAL A 13 1.16 -10.56 -6.16
CA VAL A 13 1.51 -11.22 -4.90
C VAL A 13 0.95 -12.64 -4.92
N GLU A 14 1.82 -13.61 -4.73
CA GLU A 14 1.41 -15.00 -4.57
C GLU A 14 0.95 -15.24 -3.13
N TYR A 15 -0.27 -15.74 -2.97
CA TYR A 15 -0.83 -16.13 -1.68
C TYR A 15 -1.57 -17.45 -1.86
N PHE A 16 -1.18 -18.47 -1.08
CA PHE A 16 -1.70 -19.83 -1.19
C PHE A 16 -1.61 -20.45 -2.60
N GLY A 17 -0.59 -20.08 -3.38
CA GLY A 17 -0.38 -20.61 -4.74
C GLY A 17 -1.24 -19.94 -5.81
N GLU A 18 -2.02 -18.92 -5.45
CA GLU A 18 -2.75 -18.06 -6.39
C GLU A 18 -2.11 -16.67 -6.43
N THR A 19 -2.04 -16.08 -7.62
CA THR A 19 -1.48 -14.73 -7.81
C THR A 19 -2.59 -13.70 -7.76
N TYR A 20 -2.53 -12.81 -6.77
CA TYR A 20 -3.47 -11.70 -6.62
C TYR A 20 -2.82 -10.38 -7.06
N PRO A 21 -3.49 -9.59 -7.91
CA PRO A 21 -3.03 -8.25 -8.24
C PRO A 21 -3.24 -7.33 -7.03
N VAL A 22 -2.17 -6.72 -6.55
CA VAL A 22 -2.19 -5.72 -5.47
C VAL A 22 -1.67 -4.39 -5.99
N GLU A 23 -2.15 -3.29 -5.41
CA GLU A 23 -1.69 -1.94 -5.74
C GLU A 23 -0.98 -1.30 -4.56
N VAL A 24 0.12 -0.61 -4.81
CA VAL A 24 0.85 0.14 -3.79
C VAL A 24 0.06 1.40 -3.44
N ALA A 25 -0.75 1.32 -2.38
CA ALA A 25 -1.60 2.42 -1.92
C ALA A 25 -0.83 3.53 -1.16
N GLY A 26 0.42 3.29 -0.78
CA GLY A 26 1.27 4.29 -0.16
C GLY A 26 2.72 3.83 -0.06
N VAL A 27 3.65 4.77 -0.12
CA VAL A 27 5.10 4.54 0.02
C VAL A 27 5.62 5.41 1.16
N GLY A 28 6.40 4.82 2.06
CA GLY A 28 6.92 5.53 3.24
C GLY A 28 5.88 5.68 4.36
N TYR A 29 5.79 6.85 4.98
CA TYR A 29 4.91 7.12 6.14
C TYR A 29 3.53 7.68 5.73
N LYS A 30 2.98 7.19 4.62
CA LYS A 30 1.65 7.64 4.17
C LYS A 30 0.57 6.81 4.86
N PRO A 31 -0.36 7.43 5.62
CA PRO A 31 -1.40 6.70 6.34
C PRO A 31 -2.38 6.04 5.36
N LEU A 32 -2.48 4.72 5.41
CA LEU A 32 -3.33 3.94 4.50
C LEU A 32 -4.82 4.00 4.86
N TYR A 33 -5.14 4.20 6.14
CA TYR A 33 -6.51 4.06 6.67
C TYR A 33 -7.18 5.38 7.06
N ASP A 34 -6.46 6.51 7.00
CA ASP A 34 -6.99 7.81 7.41
C ASP A 34 -6.22 8.95 6.71
N PRO A 35 -6.55 9.27 5.44
CA PRO A 35 -5.83 10.30 4.69
C PRO A 35 -6.00 11.72 5.29
N GLU A 36 -7.08 11.96 6.03
CA GLU A 36 -7.35 13.24 6.73
C GLU A 36 -6.99 13.22 8.23
N ASN A 37 -6.53 12.09 8.78
CA ASN A 37 -6.13 11.94 10.19
C ASN A 37 -7.18 12.51 11.17
N LEU A 38 -8.47 12.21 10.92
CA LEU A 38 -9.61 12.77 11.64
C LEU A 38 -9.93 12.01 12.93
N LYS A 39 -9.27 10.89 13.21
CA LYS A 39 -9.46 10.19 14.49
C LYS A 39 -8.72 10.93 15.61
N PRO A 40 -9.43 11.40 16.65
CA PRO A 40 -8.77 12.00 17.79
C PRO A 40 -7.90 10.95 18.46
N ARG A 41 -6.64 11.30 18.71
CA ARG A 41 -5.76 10.53 19.59
C ARG A 41 -6.26 10.78 21.02
N SER A 42 -6.73 9.74 21.71
CA SER A 42 -6.92 9.75 23.17
C SER A 42 -5.59 9.78 23.90
#